data_AF-A0A1X0DDZ1-F1
#
_entry.id   AF-A0A1X0DDZ1-F1
#
_cell.length_a   1.000
_cell.length_b   1.000
_cell.length_c   1.000
_cell.angle_alpha   90.00
_cell.angle_beta   90.00
_cell.angle_gamma   90.00
#
_symmetry.space_group_name_H-M   'P 1'
#
loop_
_entity.id
_entity.type
_entity.pdbx_description
1 polymer ?
#
loop_
_entity_poly.entity_id
_entity_poly.type
_entity_poly.pdbx_seq_one_letter_code
_entity_poly.pdbx_strand_id
1 'polypeptide(L)'
;MSYLLIGAAPLAGLPGEPVAILDGTDRPRFDNTTNTWSATLPDGRVVTAALVVDARAGDDPAIAVHALPNWFRIQGPDTEAQTRVVARCLNLVERSGIGRIEARSRVRARRWYPGGLARRFYLTGTETVEDEVYDGPATLTLTDREISTRIRLTGHLHPVDGRFHWQGSVFDTTAIDRAGPVRLTIGETTVDAKLTERTAQGMFMIVGSGPPPYPLVRGGSSAIPV
;
A
#
# COMPACT_ATOMS: atom_id res chain seq x y z
N MET A 1 5.96 -2.26 7.26
CA MET A 1 5.46 -0.88 7.46
C MET A 1 5.98 -0.35 8.80
N SER A 2 6.34 0.92 8.95
CA SER A 2 6.76 1.49 10.25
C SER A 2 5.63 2.31 10.88
N TYR A 3 5.31 2.04 12.15
CA TYR A 3 4.37 2.85 12.93
C TYR A 3 4.83 3.04 14.39
N LEU A 4 4.45 4.17 14.98
CA LEU A 4 4.50 4.37 16.43
C LEU A 4 3.18 3.91 17.04
N LEU A 5 3.22 3.23 18.17
CA LEU A 5 2.03 2.88 18.95
C LEU A 5 1.97 3.76 20.19
N ILE A 6 0.83 4.39 20.48
CA ILE A 6 0.62 5.18 21.70
C ILE A 6 -0.35 4.44 22.62
N GLY A 7 0.03 4.25 23.88
CA GLY A 7 -0.78 3.53 24.87
C GLY A 7 -0.44 2.03 24.93
N ALA A 8 -1.29 1.26 25.62
CA ALA A 8 -0.95 -0.10 26.01
C ALA A 8 -1.03 -1.11 24.86
N ALA A 9 0.08 -1.83 24.65
CA ALA A 9 0.19 -3.02 23.80
C ALA A 9 -0.26 -4.30 24.54
N PRO A 10 -0.57 -5.41 23.83
CA PRO A 10 -0.60 -5.54 22.38
C PRO A 10 -2.03 -5.49 21.80
N LEU A 11 -2.18 -4.79 20.68
CA LEU A 11 -3.36 -4.88 19.83
C LEU A 11 -3.16 -6.03 18.84
N ALA A 12 -3.54 -7.25 19.25
CA ALA A 12 -3.55 -8.40 18.36
C ALA A 12 -4.31 -8.08 17.06
N GLY A 13 -3.69 -8.33 15.90
CA GLY A 13 -4.31 -8.15 14.58
C GLY A 13 -3.85 -6.94 13.76
N LEU A 14 -2.97 -6.08 14.29
CA LEU A 14 -2.25 -5.10 13.46
C LEU A 14 -1.08 -5.77 12.70
N PRO A 15 -0.78 -5.35 11.46
CA PRO A 15 0.34 -5.89 10.69
C PRO A 15 1.68 -5.29 11.17
N GLY A 16 2.68 -6.15 11.34
CA GLY A 16 4.04 -5.76 11.72
C GLY A 16 4.17 -5.25 13.16
N GLU A 17 5.41 -5.05 13.58
CA GLU A 17 5.75 -4.56 14.92
C GLU A 17 5.89 -3.02 14.93
N PRO A 18 5.49 -2.34 16.03
CA PRO A 18 5.72 -0.91 16.17
C PRO A 18 7.22 -0.62 16.28
N VAL A 19 7.64 0.53 15.74
CA VAL A 19 9.01 1.06 15.91
C VAL A 19 9.29 1.37 17.37
N ALA A 20 8.28 1.92 18.06
CA ALA A 20 8.30 2.17 19.49
C ALA A 20 6.87 2.20 20.04
N ILE A 21 6.76 1.88 21.32
CA ILE A 21 5.54 2.04 22.11
C ILE A 21 5.76 3.26 23.01
N LEU A 22 4.87 4.23 22.88
CA LEU A 22 4.88 5.51 23.58
C LEU A 22 3.92 5.46 24.76
N ASP A 23 4.30 6.08 25.88
CA ASP A 23 3.58 5.95 27.15
C ASP A 23 2.25 6.72 27.20
N GLY A 24 1.98 7.53 26.17
CA GLY A 24 0.76 8.33 26.04
C GLY A 24 0.90 9.80 26.44
N THR A 25 2.00 10.15 27.13
CA THR A 25 2.38 11.54 27.44
C THR A 25 3.23 12.15 26.31
N ASP A 26 3.91 11.30 25.55
CA ASP A 26 4.65 11.68 24.35
C ASP A 26 3.78 12.46 23.36
N ARG A 27 4.39 13.47 22.74
CA ARG A 27 3.76 14.27 21.69
C ARG A 27 4.54 14.10 20.39
N PRO A 28 4.26 13.05 19.61
CA PRO A 28 4.86 12.89 18.30
C PRO A 28 4.64 14.12 17.44
N ARG A 29 5.63 14.44 16.59
CA ARG A 29 5.58 15.56 15.65
C ARG A 29 5.57 15.07 14.23
N PHE A 30 4.66 15.63 13.43
CA PHE A 30 4.59 15.34 12.01
C PHE A 30 5.51 16.28 11.24
N ASP A 31 6.33 15.71 10.37
CA ASP A 31 7.12 16.43 9.38
C ASP A 31 6.42 16.35 8.02
N ASN A 32 5.97 17.50 7.51
CA ASN A 32 5.30 17.59 6.22
C ASN A 32 6.23 17.32 5.03
N THR A 33 7.54 17.44 5.20
CA THR A 33 8.53 17.22 4.13
C THR A 33 8.67 15.72 3.86
N THR A 34 8.86 14.94 4.92
CA THR A 34 9.04 13.49 4.83
C THR A 34 7.73 12.70 4.94
N ASN A 35 6.63 13.37 5.31
CA ASN A 35 5.36 12.75 5.69
C ASN A 35 5.51 11.68 6.78
N THR A 36 6.41 11.91 7.75
CA THR A 36 6.65 10.99 8.86
C THR A 36 6.35 11.63 10.21
N TRP A 37 6.10 10.77 11.19
CA TRP A 37 6.01 11.13 12.59
C TRP A 37 7.33 10.84 13.29
N SER A 38 7.74 11.74 14.18
CA SER A 38 8.90 11.56 15.06
C SER A 38 8.49 11.63 16.53
N ALA A 39 9.12 10.83 17.37
CA ALA A 39 8.95 10.88 18.82
C ALA A 39 10.31 10.78 19.51
N THR A 40 10.46 11.47 20.64
CA THR A 40 11.63 11.37 21.51
C THR A 40 11.30 10.39 22.63
N LEU A 41 12.08 9.32 22.72
CA LEU A 41 11.94 8.30 23.76
C LEU A 41 12.49 8.82 25.10
N PRO A 42 12.18 8.15 26.24
CA PRO A 42 12.68 8.55 27.56
C PRO A 42 14.21 8.57 27.69
N ASP A 43 14.92 7.80 26.87
CA ASP A 43 16.39 7.75 26.79
C ASP A 43 16.97 8.93 25.96
N GLY A 44 16.13 9.82 25.44
CA GLY A 44 16.50 10.96 24.59
C GLY A 44 16.65 10.62 23.10
N ARG A 45 16.54 9.35 22.70
CA ARG A 45 16.63 8.93 21.30
C ARG A 45 15.41 9.38 20.52
N VAL A 46 15.61 9.88 19.30
CA VAL A 46 14.52 10.18 18.36
C VAL A 46 14.27 8.96 17.48
N VAL A 47 13.02 8.54 17.40
CA VAL A 47 12.54 7.51 16.46
C VAL A 47 11.58 8.13 15.46
N THR A 48 11.57 7.60 14.24
CA THR A 48 10.68 8.04 13.16
C THR A 48 9.84 6.87 12.64
N ALA A 49 8.62 7.16 12.23
CA ALA A 49 7.73 6.20 11.60
C ALA A 49 6.79 6.88 10.60
N ALA A 50 6.36 6.14 9.58
CA ALA A 50 5.41 6.68 8.61
C ALA A 50 4.02 6.89 9.21
N LEU A 51 3.60 6.02 10.15
CA LEU A 51 2.27 6.05 10.76
C LEU A 51 2.31 6.18 12.28
N VAL A 52 1.18 6.60 12.85
CA VAL A 52 0.87 6.52 14.28
C VAL A 52 -0.42 5.72 14.47
N VAL A 53 -0.43 4.84 15.46
CA VAL A 53 -1.64 4.20 15.99
C VAL A 53 -1.82 4.65 17.43
N ASP A 54 -2.85 5.44 17.70
CA ASP A 54 -3.24 5.88 19.03
C ASP A 54 -4.27 4.93 19.63
N ALA A 55 -3.77 4.09 20.54
CA ALA A 55 -4.53 3.04 21.23
C ALA A 55 -4.91 3.42 22.67
N ARG A 56 -4.82 4.71 23.04
CA ARG A 56 -5.23 5.16 24.37
C ARG A 56 -6.71 4.89 24.56
N ALA A 57 -7.07 4.27 25.69
CA ALA A 57 -8.45 3.94 25.99
C ALA A 57 -9.35 5.20 25.97
N GLY A 58 -10.55 5.05 25.42
CA GLY A 58 -11.57 6.08 25.33
C GLY A 58 -12.93 5.48 24.93
N ASP A 59 -13.77 6.29 24.30
CA ASP A 59 -15.09 5.89 23.80
C ASP A 59 -15.34 6.36 22.36
N ASP A 60 -14.29 6.85 21.68
CA ASP A 60 -14.40 7.44 20.35
C ASP A 60 -14.40 6.36 19.24
N PRO A 61 -15.51 6.13 18.52
CA PRO A 61 -15.61 5.12 17.47
C PRO A 61 -14.81 5.45 16.20
N ALA A 62 -14.21 6.64 16.11
CA ALA A 62 -13.45 7.06 14.95
C ALA A 62 -12.08 6.37 14.89
N ILE A 63 -11.76 5.81 13.73
CA ILE A 63 -10.43 5.27 13.42
C ILE A 63 -9.49 6.32 12.84
N ALA A 64 -10.02 7.43 12.33
CA ALA A 64 -9.25 8.54 11.79
C ALA A 64 -10.11 9.82 11.78
N VAL A 65 -9.45 10.97 11.93
CA VAL A 65 -10.07 12.29 11.89
C VAL A 65 -9.29 13.20 10.96
N HIS A 66 -9.95 14.25 10.48
CA HIS A 66 -9.33 15.24 9.61
C HIS A 66 -8.17 15.97 10.32
N ALA A 67 -7.22 16.50 9.56
CA ALA A 67 -6.05 17.24 10.02
C ALA A 67 -5.03 16.45 10.87
N LEU A 68 -5.16 15.12 10.92
CA LEU A 68 -4.15 14.22 11.48
C LEU A 68 -3.70 13.21 10.40
N PRO A 69 -2.76 13.60 9.52
CA PRO A 69 -2.24 12.71 8.50
C PRO A 69 -1.53 11.52 9.14
N ASN A 70 -1.63 10.34 8.53
CA ASN A 70 -0.95 9.12 8.95
C ASN A 70 -1.28 8.66 10.38
N TRP A 71 -2.34 9.19 10.98
CA TRP A 71 -2.74 8.92 12.37
C TRP A 71 -4.04 8.12 12.41
N PHE A 72 -3.95 6.92 12.98
CA PHE A 72 -5.09 6.05 13.23
C PHE A 72 -5.38 5.93 14.72
N ARG A 73 -6.63 5.60 15.06
CA ARG A 73 -7.13 5.54 16.44
C ARG A 73 -7.83 4.21 16.71
N ILE A 74 -7.57 3.63 17.87
CA ILE A 74 -8.22 2.42 18.40
C ILE A 74 -8.54 2.73 19.87
N GLN A 75 -9.63 3.45 20.09
CA GLN A 75 -9.96 4.00 21.40
C GLN A 75 -11.24 3.39 21.98
N GLY A 76 -11.99 2.61 21.21
CA GLY A 76 -13.27 2.01 21.61
C GLY A 76 -14.48 2.70 20.97
N PRO A 77 -15.72 2.32 21.33
CA PRO A 77 -16.03 1.22 22.25
C PRO A 77 -15.76 -0.17 21.63
N ASP A 78 -15.75 -0.29 20.30
CA ASP A 78 -15.49 -1.55 19.59
C ASP A 78 -14.06 -1.57 19.04
N THR A 79 -13.11 -1.90 19.92
CA THR A 79 -11.67 -1.93 19.59
C THR A 79 -11.31 -3.04 18.60
N GLU A 80 -12.07 -4.14 18.54
CA GLU A 80 -11.83 -5.22 17.59
C GLU A 80 -12.17 -4.78 16.16
N ALA A 81 -13.33 -4.16 15.96
CA ALA A 81 -13.70 -3.61 14.66
C ALA A 81 -12.76 -2.48 14.24
N GLN A 82 -12.36 -1.60 15.18
CA GLN A 82 -11.38 -0.56 14.90
C GLN A 82 -10.04 -1.16 14.48
N THR A 83 -9.49 -2.12 15.24
CA THR A 83 -8.25 -2.82 14.91
C THR A 83 -8.30 -3.42 13.51
N ARG A 84 -9.40 -4.11 13.16
CA ARG A 84 -9.57 -4.73 11.84
C ARG A 84 -9.55 -3.70 10.70
N VAL A 85 -10.19 -2.54 10.88
CA VAL A 85 -10.21 -1.49 9.85
C VAL A 85 -8.87 -0.75 9.79
N VAL A 86 -8.26 -0.45 10.94
CA VAL A 86 -6.92 0.18 11.02
C VAL A 86 -5.87 -0.71 10.36
N ALA A 87 -5.87 -2.02 10.63
CA ALA A 87 -5.02 -2.99 9.95
C ALA A 87 -5.18 -2.93 8.42
N ARG A 88 -6.41 -2.74 7.91
CA ARG A 88 -6.64 -2.55 6.47
C ARG A 88 -6.05 -1.25 5.94
N CYS A 89 -6.06 -0.17 6.72
CA CYS A 89 -5.42 1.10 6.35
C CYS A 89 -3.89 0.99 6.37
N LEU A 90 -3.31 0.34 7.37
CA LEU A 90 -1.85 0.09 7.43
C LEU A 90 -1.38 -0.73 6.22
N ASN A 91 -2.09 -1.82 5.91
CA ASN A 91 -1.84 -2.63 4.71
C ASN A 91 -2.08 -1.85 3.40
N LEU A 92 -3.00 -0.88 3.39
CA LEU A 92 -3.19 -0.01 2.22
C LEU A 92 -1.93 0.80 1.97
N VAL A 93 -1.40 1.45 3.00
CA VAL A 93 -0.18 2.27 2.90
C VAL A 93 1.02 1.40 2.53
N GLU A 94 1.21 0.27 3.22
CA GLU A 94 2.34 -0.64 2.98
C GLU A 94 2.41 -1.15 1.54
N ARG A 95 1.27 -1.54 0.96
CA ARG A 95 1.23 -2.12 -0.40
C ARG A 95 1.26 -1.08 -1.52
N SER A 96 1.04 0.19 -1.20
CA SER A 96 0.91 1.25 -2.21
C SER A 96 2.03 2.28 -2.20
N GLY A 97 2.87 2.29 -1.16
CA GLY A 97 3.93 3.29 -1.01
C GLY A 97 3.43 4.69 -0.68
N ILE A 98 2.14 4.86 -0.35
CA ILE A 98 1.55 6.16 0.00
C ILE A 98 2.34 6.82 1.14
N GLY A 99 2.93 7.98 0.87
CA GLY A 99 3.60 8.78 1.90
C GLY A 99 2.63 9.42 2.91
N ARG A 100 1.41 9.79 2.48
CA ARG A 100 0.42 10.50 3.29
C ARG A 100 -1.00 9.98 3.05
N ILE A 101 -1.62 9.48 4.11
CA ILE A 101 -3.05 9.14 4.19
C ILE A 101 -3.73 10.07 5.20
N GLU A 102 -4.66 10.89 4.76
CA GLU A 102 -5.36 11.85 5.62
C GLU A 102 -6.87 11.71 5.48
N ALA A 103 -7.59 11.65 6.60
CA ALA A 103 -9.03 11.49 6.54
C ALA A 103 -9.72 12.75 5.95
N ARG A 104 -10.63 12.55 5.00
CA ARG A 104 -11.44 13.64 4.42
C ARG A 104 -12.41 14.23 5.42
N SER A 105 -12.86 13.41 6.36
CA SER A 105 -13.75 13.73 7.47
C SER A 105 -13.59 12.66 8.54
N ARG A 106 -14.37 12.71 9.61
CA ARG A 106 -14.35 11.70 10.66
C ARG A 106 -14.73 10.30 10.12
N VAL A 107 -13.80 9.35 10.20
CA VAL A 107 -13.99 7.98 9.72
C VAL A 107 -14.23 7.05 10.90
N ARG A 108 -15.42 6.44 10.96
CA ARG A 108 -15.74 5.40 11.95
C ARG A 108 -15.44 4.01 11.39
N ALA A 109 -15.09 3.07 12.26
CA ALA A 109 -14.99 1.66 11.90
C ALA A 109 -16.35 1.15 11.40
N ARG A 110 -16.36 0.49 10.24
CA ARG A 110 -17.55 -0.15 9.67
C ARG A 110 -17.14 -1.43 8.98
N ARG A 111 -18.02 -2.43 9.00
CA ARG A 111 -17.84 -3.66 8.22
C ARG A 111 -17.81 -3.38 6.71
N TRP A 112 -18.61 -2.41 6.26
CA TRP A 112 -18.76 -2.05 4.85
C TRP A 112 -18.63 -0.55 4.62
N TYR A 113 -17.95 -0.18 3.53
CA TYR A 113 -17.78 1.19 3.08
C TYR A 113 -18.30 1.30 1.64
N PRO A 114 -19.42 2.02 1.39
CA PRO A 114 -19.88 2.27 0.04
C PRO A 114 -18.78 2.97 -0.77
N GLY A 115 -18.43 2.40 -1.92
CA GLY A 115 -17.36 2.90 -2.78
C GLY A 115 -15.95 2.74 -2.19
N GLY A 116 -15.76 1.89 -1.17
CA GLY A 116 -14.45 1.53 -0.65
C GLY A 116 -13.96 2.37 0.54
N LEU A 117 -13.03 1.80 1.31
CA LEU A 117 -12.42 2.45 2.48
C LEU A 117 -11.48 3.59 2.07
N ALA A 118 -10.72 3.41 0.99
CA ALA A 118 -9.76 4.40 0.49
C ALA A 118 -10.39 5.77 0.18
N ARG A 119 -11.63 5.80 -0.33
CA ARG A 119 -12.38 7.05 -0.59
C ARG A 119 -12.64 7.93 0.63
N ARG A 120 -12.44 7.40 1.84
CA ARG A 120 -12.55 8.18 3.08
C ARG A 120 -11.33 9.04 3.35
N PHE A 121 -10.29 8.91 2.52
CA PHE A 121 -9.01 9.57 2.70
C PHE A 121 -8.63 10.40 1.47
N TYR A 122 -7.86 11.46 1.69
CA TYR A 122 -6.92 12.01 0.74
C TYR A 122 -5.66 11.16 0.81
N LEU A 123 -5.21 10.68 -0.34
CA LEU A 123 -4.02 9.85 -0.47
C LEU A 123 -3.02 10.65 -1.29
N THR A 124 -1.82 10.85 -0.76
CA THR A 124 -0.75 11.64 -1.37
C THR A 124 0.57 10.93 -1.13
N GLY A 125 1.56 11.16 -1.99
CA GLY A 125 2.81 10.39 -1.94
C GLY A 125 2.80 9.20 -2.87
N THR A 126 2.16 9.34 -4.03
CA THR A 126 2.93 9.01 -5.22
C THR A 126 3.91 10.18 -5.40
N GLU A 127 5.15 10.06 -4.91
CA GLU A 127 6.20 10.35 -5.90
C GLU A 127 5.79 9.48 -7.08
N THR A 128 5.56 10.12 -8.22
CA THR A 128 5.02 9.44 -9.36
C THR A 128 5.71 8.08 -9.49
N VAL A 129 4.94 6.99 -9.44
CA VAL A 129 5.38 5.74 -10.06
C VAL A 129 5.32 5.99 -11.57
N GLU A 130 5.90 7.09 -12.04
CA GLU A 130 6.20 7.34 -13.43
C GLU A 130 7.41 6.50 -13.85
N ASP A 131 8.19 5.95 -12.91
CA ASP A 131 9.40 5.19 -13.27
C ASP A 131 9.66 3.89 -12.48
N GLU A 132 8.66 3.26 -11.84
CA GLU A 132 8.74 1.80 -11.64
C GLU A 132 7.99 1.07 -12.71
N VAL A 133 8.60 1.20 -13.88
CA VAL A 133 8.41 0.29 -14.97
C VAL A 133 9.19 -0.98 -14.62
N TYR A 134 8.50 -2.05 -14.24
CA TYR A 134 9.14 -3.35 -14.39
C TYR A 134 9.29 -3.61 -15.88
N ASP A 135 10.52 -3.64 -16.37
CA ASP A 135 10.86 -4.01 -17.74
C ASP A 135 11.85 -5.16 -17.70
N GLY A 136 11.35 -6.38 -17.92
CA GLY A 136 12.16 -7.57 -17.67
C GLY A 136 11.50 -8.88 -18.09
N PRO A 137 12.19 -10.01 -17.82
CA PRO A 137 11.74 -11.33 -18.20
C PRO A 137 10.57 -11.83 -17.33
N ALA A 138 9.56 -12.40 -17.96
CA ALA A 138 8.43 -13.00 -17.29
C ALA A 138 8.03 -14.32 -17.96
N THR A 139 7.28 -15.13 -17.22
CA THR A 139 6.65 -16.33 -17.73
C THR A 139 5.13 -16.15 -17.69
N LEU A 140 4.48 -16.32 -18.83
CA LEU A 140 3.02 -16.39 -18.92
C LEU A 140 2.60 -17.86 -18.98
N THR A 141 1.71 -18.27 -18.09
CA THR A 141 1.04 -19.57 -18.18
C THR A 141 -0.35 -19.40 -18.78
N LEU A 142 -0.55 -19.88 -20.01
CA LEU A 142 -1.83 -19.92 -20.69
C LEU A 142 -2.31 -21.36 -20.76
N THR A 143 -3.43 -21.68 -20.09
CA THR A 143 -3.93 -23.06 -19.97
C THR A 143 -2.80 -23.97 -19.42
N ASP A 144 -2.17 -24.79 -20.28
CA ASP A 144 -1.09 -25.72 -19.94
C ASP A 144 0.24 -25.40 -20.66
N ARG A 145 0.42 -24.16 -21.14
CA ARG A 145 1.65 -23.73 -21.83
C ARG A 145 2.29 -22.58 -21.09
N GLU A 146 3.60 -22.70 -20.89
CA GLU A 146 4.45 -21.62 -20.40
C GLU A 146 5.12 -20.91 -21.57
N ILE A 147 5.05 -19.59 -21.56
CA ILE A 147 5.66 -18.73 -22.58
C ILE A 147 6.59 -17.77 -21.86
N SER A 148 7.89 -17.94 -22.08
CA SER A 148 8.91 -16.97 -21.67
C SER A 148 8.82 -15.75 -22.58
N THR A 149 8.77 -14.57 -21.98
CA THR A 149 8.57 -13.30 -22.67
C THR A 149 9.31 -12.17 -21.94
N ARG A 150 9.46 -11.02 -22.59
CA ARG A 150 9.73 -9.75 -21.93
C ARG A 150 8.41 -9.02 -21.70
N ILE A 151 8.26 -8.37 -20.55
CA ILE A 151 7.06 -7.60 -20.21
C ILE A 151 7.47 -6.24 -19.65
N ARG A 152 6.68 -5.22 -19.97
CA ARG A 152 6.81 -3.88 -19.41
C ARG A 152 5.53 -3.55 -18.63
N LEU A 153 5.62 -3.40 -17.31
CA LEU A 153 4.48 -3.16 -16.42
C LEU A 153 4.61 -1.85 -15.66
N THR A 154 3.48 -1.19 -15.43
CA THR A 154 3.32 -0.07 -14.51
C THR A 154 2.05 -0.29 -13.68
N GLY A 155 1.92 0.36 -12.54
CA GLY A 155 0.73 0.23 -11.73
C GLY A 155 0.48 1.42 -10.82
N HIS A 156 -0.76 1.52 -10.37
CA HIS A 156 -1.23 2.54 -9.46
C HIS A 156 -2.29 1.97 -8.53
N LEU A 157 -2.44 2.57 -7.34
CA LEU A 157 -3.55 2.24 -6.46
C LEU A 157 -4.83 2.90 -6.98
N HIS A 158 -5.86 2.10 -7.24
CA HIS A 158 -7.14 2.63 -7.67
C HIS A 158 -7.96 3.09 -6.44
N PRO A 159 -8.35 4.37 -6.34
CA PRO A 159 -8.92 4.95 -5.12
C PRO A 159 -10.33 4.45 -4.80
N VAL A 160 -11.02 3.82 -5.76
CA VAL A 160 -12.40 3.35 -5.59
C VAL A 160 -12.45 1.99 -4.91
N ASP A 161 -11.56 1.06 -5.27
CA ASP A 161 -11.55 -0.28 -4.69
C ASP A 161 -10.41 -0.49 -3.69
N GLY A 162 -9.44 0.43 -3.64
CA GLY A 162 -8.27 0.33 -2.78
C GLY A 162 -7.36 -0.84 -3.15
N ARG A 163 -7.45 -1.33 -4.39
CA ARG A 163 -6.55 -2.35 -4.95
C ARG A 163 -5.46 -1.67 -5.78
N PHE A 164 -4.28 -2.28 -5.82
CA PHE A 164 -3.25 -1.89 -6.76
C PHE A 164 -3.64 -2.48 -8.11
N HIS A 165 -3.84 -1.63 -9.11
CA HIS A 165 -4.11 -2.02 -10.49
C HIS A 165 -2.85 -1.79 -11.28
N TRP A 166 -2.46 -2.81 -12.03
CA TRP A 166 -1.28 -2.75 -12.86
C TRP A 166 -1.65 -3.16 -14.28
N GLN A 167 -0.92 -2.59 -15.22
CA GLN A 167 -1.11 -2.83 -16.64
C GLN A 167 0.22 -2.76 -17.37
N GLY A 168 0.25 -3.24 -18.60
CA GLY A 168 1.44 -3.11 -19.41
C GLY A 168 1.37 -3.83 -20.74
N SER A 169 2.56 -4.05 -21.30
CA SER A 169 2.74 -4.65 -22.62
C SER A 169 3.56 -5.93 -22.51
N VAL A 170 3.08 -6.98 -23.16
CA VAL A 170 3.76 -8.26 -23.35
C VAL A 170 4.39 -8.27 -24.74
N PHE A 171 5.69 -8.56 -24.80
CA PHE A 171 6.46 -8.65 -26.04
C PHE A 171 6.55 -10.11 -26.52
N ASP A 172 7.13 -10.35 -27.69
CA ASP A 172 7.38 -11.71 -28.22
C ASP A 172 6.13 -12.63 -28.21
N THR A 173 4.99 -12.08 -28.64
CA THR A 173 3.68 -12.72 -28.46
C THR A 173 3.27 -13.66 -29.59
N THR A 174 4.21 -14.11 -30.42
CA THR A 174 3.92 -14.95 -31.60
C THR A 174 3.26 -16.27 -31.23
N ALA A 175 3.53 -16.79 -30.03
CA ALA A 175 2.92 -18.00 -29.48
C ALA A 175 1.57 -17.77 -28.77
N ILE A 176 1.04 -16.53 -28.76
CA ILE A 176 -0.22 -16.17 -28.11
C ILE A 176 -1.29 -15.96 -29.17
N ASP A 177 -2.28 -16.86 -29.18
CA ASP A 177 -3.33 -16.86 -30.21
C ASP A 177 -4.41 -15.78 -29.98
N ARG A 178 -4.79 -15.56 -28.71
CA ARG A 178 -5.89 -14.65 -28.36
C ARG A 178 -5.78 -14.07 -26.96
N ALA A 179 -6.50 -12.97 -26.77
CA ALA A 179 -6.76 -12.37 -25.46
C ALA A 179 -7.48 -13.34 -24.52
N GLY A 180 -7.25 -13.19 -23.21
CA GLY A 180 -7.88 -14.04 -22.21
C GLY A 180 -7.16 -14.06 -20.87
N PRO A 181 -7.68 -14.86 -19.91
CA PRO A 181 -7.04 -15.08 -18.62
C PRO A 181 -5.65 -15.70 -18.77
N VAL A 182 -4.72 -15.29 -17.90
CA VAL A 182 -3.34 -15.80 -17.87
C VAL A 182 -2.82 -15.76 -16.44
N ARG A 183 -1.88 -16.65 -16.08
CA ARG A 183 -1.05 -16.46 -14.88
C ARG A 183 0.27 -15.83 -15.29
N LEU A 184 0.64 -14.74 -14.61
CA LEU A 184 1.91 -14.05 -14.82
C LEU A 184 2.85 -14.40 -13.67
N THR A 185 4.03 -14.90 -14.01
CA THR A 185 5.10 -15.19 -13.07
C THR A 185 6.30 -14.29 -13.34
N ILE A 186 6.79 -13.62 -12.29
CA ILE A 186 8.02 -12.82 -12.30
C ILE A 186 8.82 -13.21 -11.05
N GLY A 187 10.04 -13.74 -11.25
CA GLY A 187 10.81 -14.35 -10.17
C GLY A 187 10.00 -15.48 -9.51
N GLU A 188 9.78 -15.39 -8.20
CA GLU A 188 9.01 -16.37 -7.42
C GLU A 188 7.52 -16.03 -7.29
N THR A 189 7.09 -14.85 -7.76
CA THR A 189 5.72 -14.38 -7.56
C THR A 189 4.85 -14.71 -8.77
N THR A 190 3.73 -15.37 -8.53
CA THR A 190 2.72 -15.70 -9.57
C THR A 190 1.39 -15.04 -9.23
N VAL A 191 0.78 -14.38 -10.21
CA VAL A 191 -0.51 -13.69 -10.07
C VAL A 191 -1.46 -13.99 -11.22
N ASP A 192 -2.76 -13.94 -10.95
CA ASP A 192 -3.78 -13.98 -12.00
C ASP A 192 -3.86 -12.63 -12.73
N ALA A 193 -3.97 -12.69 -14.05
CA ALA A 193 -4.00 -11.53 -14.93
C ALA A 193 -4.88 -11.79 -16.16
N LYS A 194 -5.02 -10.77 -17.01
CA LYS A 194 -5.78 -10.88 -18.25
C LYS A 194 -5.04 -10.18 -19.39
N LEU A 195 -4.80 -10.92 -20.47
CA LEU A 195 -4.46 -10.35 -21.77
C LEU A 195 -5.72 -9.73 -22.39
N THR A 196 -5.57 -8.54 -22.95
CA THR A 196 -6.67 -7.71 -23.45
C THR A 196 -6.50 -7.48 -24.94
N GLU A 197 -6.04 -6.31 -25.36
CA GLU A 197 -5.90 -5.97 -26.78
C GLU A 197 -4.58 -6.48 -27.36
N ARG A 198 -4.58 -6.93 -28.61
CA ARG A 198 -3.35 -7.08 -29.41
C ARG A 198 -3.12 -5.79 -30.19
N THR A 199 -2.00 -5.12 -29.94
CA THR A 199 -1.66 -3.86 -30.62
C THR A 199 -1.32 -4.10 -32.09
N ALA A 200 -1.35 -3.03 -32.90
CA ALA A 200 -0.94 -3.08 -34.30
C ALA A 200 0.53 -3.52 -34.49
N GLN A 201 1.40 -3.30 -33.50
CA GLN A 201 2.79 -3.79 -33.52
C GLN A 201 2.92 -5.25 -33.07
N GLY A 202 1.80 -5.93 -32.78
CA GLY A 202 1.80 -7.33 -32.38
C GLY A 202 2.14 -7.59 -30.93
N MET A 203 2.09 -6.60 -30.03
CA MET A 203 2.17 -6.81 -28.57
C MET A 203 0.79 -7.17 -28.01
N PHE A 204 0.73 -7.82 -26.85
CA PHE A 204 -0.52 -7.92 -26.08
C PHE A 204 -0.50 -6.97 -24.89
N MET A 205 -1.60 -6.25 -24.69
CA MET A 205 -1.84 -5.49 -23.47
C MET A 205 -2.28 -6.44 -22.36
N ILE A 206 -1.76 -6.25 -21.16
CA ILE A 206 -2.08 -7.07 -19.98
C ILE A 206 -2.52 -6.18 -18.83
N VAL A 207 -3.48 -6.67 -18.05
CA VAL A 207 -3.98 -6.00 -16.84
C VAL A 207 -4.09 -6.99 -15.69
N GLY A 208 -3.96 -6.48 -14.47
CA GLY A 208 -4.21 -7.23 -13.25
C GLY A 208 -4.49 -6.33 -12.06
N SER A 209 -4.94 -6.95 -10.96
CA SER A 209 -5.24 -6.25 -9.71
C SER A 209 -4.72 -7.05 -8.52
N GLY A 210 -4.27 -6.37 -7.47
CA GLY A 210 -3.61 -6.98 -6.31
C GLY A 210 -2.13 -6.62 -6.25
N PRO A 211 -1.35 -7.25 -5.35
CA PRO A 211 0.09 -7.00 -5.24
C PRO A 211 0.77 -7.14 -6.62
N PRO A 212 1.64 -6.20 -7.02
CA PRO A 212 2.37 -6.34 -8.27
C PRO A 212 3.26 -7.61 -8.21
N PRO A 213 3.37 -8.37 -9.30
CA PRO A 213 4.24 -9.54 -9.36
C PRO A 213 5.73 -9.19 -9.38
N TYR A 214 6.09 -7.92 -9.47
CA TYR A 214 7.47 -7.42 -9.48
C TYR A 214 7.83 -6.75 -8.15
N PRO A 215 9.11 -6.77 -7.74
CA PRO A 215 9.57 -6.03 -6.57
C PRO A 215 9.30 -4.54 -6.76
N LEU A 216 8.67 -3.92 -5.77
CA LEU A 216 8.63 -2.46 -5.68
C LEU A 216 9.98 -2.02 -5.09
N VAL A 217 10.80 -1.32 -5.87
CA VAL A 217 12.06 -0.76 -5.34
C VAL A 217 11.66 0.38 -4.41
N ARG A 218 11.99 0.25 -3.12
CA ARG A 218 11.85 1.41 -2.23
C ARG A 218 12.84 2.45 -2.73
N GLY A 219 12.34 3.60 -3.20
CA GLY A 219 13.14 4.73 -3.68
C GLY A 219 14.38 4.92 -2.81
N GLY A 220 15.51 4.46 -3.31
CA GLY A 220 16.81 4.71 -2.73
C GLY A 220 17.19 6.13 -3.12
N SER A 221 17.35 6.99 -2.12
CA SER A 221 17.91 8.33 -2.31
C SER A 221 19.20 8.23 -3.14
N SER A 222 19.14 8.71 -4.39
CA SER A 222 20.32 8.91 -5.21
C SER A 222 21.08 10.09 -4.64
N ALA A 223 22.01 9.81 -3.73
CA ALA A 223 23.10 10.74 -3.45
C ALA A 223 23.95 10.83 -4.73
N ILE A 224 23.87 11.98 -5.40
CA ILE A 224 24.80 12.37 -6.46
C ILE A 224 26.17 12.53 -5.79
N PRO A 225 27.21 11.76 -6.15
CA PRO A 225 28.55 12.07 -5.72
C PRO A 225 29.07 13.28 -6.51
N VAL A 226 29.63 14.23 -5.78
CA VAL A 226 30.43 15.36 -6.29
C VAL A 226 31.81 14.86 -6.67
#